data_AF-A0A1I2KDZ3-F1
#
_entry.id   AF-A0A1I2KDZ3-F1
#
_cell.length_a   1.000
_cell.length_b   1.000
_cell.length_c   1.000
_cell.angle_alpha   90.00
_cell.angle_beta   90.00
_cell.angle_gamma   90.00
#
_symmetry.space_group_name_H-M   'P 1'
#
loop_
_entity.id
_entity.type
_entity.pdbx_description
1 polymer ?
#
loop_
_entity_poly.entity_id
_entity_poly.type
_entity_poly.pdbx_seq_one_letter_code
_entity_poly.pdbx_strand_id
1 'polypeptide(L)'
;MSVAARKIATLMRCVERARSEHAAAGAAFRTDYTRQDAALINVTRACEAAIDLANMLIRKHRLGVPAESRESFALLERAGIIPPELSARLQSMVGFRNIAIHQYQNLDLDIVETVIRERLDDLIALAEAVRPRLGEG
;
A
#
# COMPACT_ATOMS: atom_id res chain seq x y z
N MET A 1 5.72 21.56 -3.20
CA MET A 1 5.39 20.22 -2.66
C MET A 1 6.50 19.26 -3.05
N SER A 2 7.16 18.59 -2.09
CA SER A 2 8.25 17.64 -2.38
C SER A 2 7.75 16.39 -3.10
N VAL A 3 8.68 15.54 -3.58
CA VAL A 3 8.32 14.21 -4.13
C VAL A 3 7.65 13.35 -3.05
N ALA A 4 8.16 13.37 -1.82
CA ALA A 4 7.63 12.59 -0.69
C ALA A 4 6.20 13.02 -0.35
N ALA A 5 5.95 14.32 -0.22
CA ALA A 5 4.61 14.86 0.04
C ALA A 5 3.59 14.46 -1.03
N ARG A 6 3.98 14.49 -2.32
CA ARG A 6 3.11 14.03 -3.42
C ARG A 6 2.79 12.54 -3.32
N LYS A 7 3.74 11.71 -2.91
CA LYS A 7 3.54 10.26 -2.73
C LYS A 7 2.64 9.96 -1.54
N ILE A 8 2.84 10.66 -0.41
CA ILE A 8 1.94 10.57 0.76
C ILE A 8 0.51 10.98 0.37
N ALA A 9 0.33 12.13 -0.27
CA ALA A 9 -0.99 12.58 -0.72
C ALA A 9 -1.64 11.61 -1.72
N THR A 10 -0.85 11.00 -2.60
CA THR A 10 -1.34 9.97 -3.53
C THR A 10 -1.79 8.71 -2.80
N LEU A 11 -1.00 8.23 -1.84
CA LEU A 11 -1.35 7.07 -1.02
C LEU A 11 -2.67 7.30 -0.29
N MET A 12 -2.79 8.42 0.44
CA MET A 12 -4.00 8.75 1.21
C MET A 12 -5.24 8.81 0.30
N ARG A 13 -5.15 9.53 -0.82
CA ARG A 13 -6.24 9.63 -1.79
C ARG A 13 -6.62 8.27 -2.37
N CYS A 14 -5.64 7.42 -2.70
CA CYS A 14 -5.91 6.11 -3.25
C CYS A 14 -6.57 5.18 -2.22
N VAL A 15 -6.17 5.23 -0.95
CA VAL A 15 -6.86 4.49 0.12
C VAL A 15 -8.32 4.94 0.25
N GLU A 16 -8.55 6.25 0.30
CA GLU A 16 -9.90 6.81 0.36
C GLU A 16 -10.75 6.42 -0.86
N ARG A 17 -10.18 6.51 -2.07
CA ARG A 17 -10.90 6.11 -3.29
C ARG A 17 -11.23 4.63 -3.30
N ALA A 18 -10.32 3.74 -2.90
CA ALA A 18 -10.62 2.31 -2.81
C ALA A 18 -11.79 2.03 -1.87
N ARG A 19 -11.80 2.66 -0.69
CA ARG A 19 -12.88 2.55 0.30
C ARG A 19 -14.19 3.13 -0.21
N SER A 20 -14.14 4.29 -0.88
CA SER A 20 -15.31 4.97 -1.46
C SER A 20 -15.96 4.16 -2.56
N GLU A 21 -15.18 3.55 -3.46
CA GLU A 21 -15.70 2.71 -4.54
C GLU A 21 -16.38 1.44 -4.00
N HIS A 22 -15.76 0.80 -3.02
CA HIS A 22 -16.36 -0.34 -2.31
C HIS A 22 -17.66 0.07 -1.60
N ALA A 23 -17.67 1.20 -0.87
CA ALA A 23 -18.85 1.69 -0.17
C ALA A 23 -19.99 2.08 -1.13
N ALA A 24 -19.67 2.69 -2.27
CA ALA A 24 -20.64 3.07 -3.29
C ALA A 24 -21.31 1.86 -3.94
N ALA A 25 -20.59 0.75 -4.10
CA ALA A 25 -21.18 -0.49 -4.60
C ALA A 25 -22.03 -1.21 -3.53
N GLY A 26 -21.64 -1.11 -2.25
CA GLY A 26 -22.35 -1.75 -1.14
C GLY A 26 -22.52 -3.25 -1.37
N ALA A 27 -23.75 -3.76 -1.20
CA ALA A 27 -24.05 -5.18 -1.41
C ALA A 27 -23.82 -5.66 -2.85
N ALA A 28 -23.80 -4.74 -3.83
CA ALA A 28 -23.56 -5.08 -5.23
C ALA A 28 -22.06 -5.20 -5.57
N PHE A 29 -21.14 -4.97 -4.62
CA PHE A 29 -19.70 -4.98 -4.90
C PHE A 29 -19.24 -6.25 -5.62
N ARG A 30 -19.75 -7.44 -5.23
CA ARG A 30 -19.39 -8.73 -5.87
C ARG A 30 -19.85 -8.88 -7.32
N THR A 31 -20.78 -8.05 -7.78
CA THR A 31 -21.33 -8.08 -9.14
C THR A 31 -21.05 -6.82 -9.96
N ASP A 32 -20.59 -5.75 -9.30
CA ASP A 32 -20.23 -4.48 -9.96
C ASP A 32 -18.74 -4.47 -10.29
N TYR A 33 -18.39 -5.08 -11.43
CA TYR A 33 -17.00 -5.17 -11.90
C TYR A 33 -16.33 -3.80 -12.10
N THR A 34 -17.10 -2.76 -12.46
CA THR A 34 -16.54 -1.41 -12.61
C THR A 34 -16.01 -0.89 -11.28
N ARG A 35 -16.79 -1.06 -10.21
CA ARG A 35 -16.39 -0.64 -8.86
C ARG A 35 -15.31 -1.54 -8.27
N GLN A 36 -15.33 -2.84 -8.57
CA GLN A 36 -14.24 -3.75 -8.19
C GLN A 36 -12.91 -3.32 -8.81
N ASP A 37 -12.89 -3.11 -10.12
CA ASP A 37 -11.69 -2.70 -10.86
C ASP A 37 -11.19 -1.33 -10.38
N ALA A 38 -12.11 -0.38 -10.17
CA ALA A 38 -11.80 0.94 -9.64
C ALA A 38 -11.23 0.87 -8.20
N ALA A 39 -11.73 -0.02 -7.36
CA ALA A 39 -11.18 -0.22 -6.01
C ALA A 39 -9.78 -0.86 -6.07
N LEU A 40 -9.61 -1.92 -6.87
CA LEU A 40 -8.34 -2.65 -7.01
C LEU A 40 -7.22 -1.78 -7.58
N ILE A 41 -7.50 -0.97 -8.61
CA ILE A 41 -6.48 -0.09 -9.18
C ILE A 41 -6.01 0.95 -8.15
N ASN A 42 -6.91 1.40 -7.26
CA ASN A 42 -6.54 2.31 -6.19
C ASN A 42 -5.75 1.61 -5.07
N VAL A 43 -6.08 0.38 -4.70
CA VAL A 43 -5.25 -0.44 -3.78
C VAL A 43 -3.85 -0.61 -4.34
N THR A 44 -3.73 -0.95 -5.62
CA THR A 44 -2.44 -1.13 -6.31
C THR A 44 -1.62 0.16 -6.30
N ARG A 45 -2.25 1.31 -6.61
CA ARG A 45 -1.58 2.63 -6.58
C ARG A 45 -1.14 3.03 -5.17
N ALA A 46 -1.92 2.71 -4.14
CA ALA A 46 -1.54 2.94 -2.75
C ALA A 46 -0.31 2.10 -2.36
N CYS A 47 -0.28 0.83 -2.76
CA CYS A 47 0.87 -0.04 -2.55
C CYS A 47 2.14 0.48 -3.25
N GLU A 48 2.02 0.92 -4.50
CA GLU A 48 3.14 1.51 -5.24
C GLU A 48 3.69 2.76 -4.55
N ALA A 49 2.81 3.65 -4.11
CA ALA A 49 3.21 4.85 -3.38
C ALA A 49 3.91 4.52 -2.05
N ALA A 50 3.47 3.48 -1.34
CA ALA A 50 4.11 2.99 -0.12
C ALA A 50 5.52 2.42 -0.39
N ILE A 51 5.68 1.61 -1.45
CA ILE A 51 6.98 1.07 -1.88
C ILE A 51 7.94 2.21 -2.25
N ASP A 52 7.45 3.20 -3.01
CA ASP A 52 8.23 4.38 -3.37
C ASP A 52 8.73 5.14 -2.14
N LEU A 53 7.85 5.37 -1.17
CA LEU A 53 8.22 6.04 0.09
C LEU A 53 9.28 5.26 0.86
N ALA A 54 9.15 3.94 0.95
CA ALA A 54 10.15 3.09 1.56
C ALA A 54 11.50 3.17 0.83
N ASN A 55 11.48 3.11 -0.51
CA ASN A 55 12.68 3.18 -1.34
C ASN A 55 13.36 4.56 -1.27
N MET A 56 12.60 5.64 -1.18
CA MET A 56 13.14 6.98 -0.96
C MET A 56 13.91 7.04 0.36
N LEU A 57 13.36 6.44 1.42
CA LEU A 57 13.99 6.44 2.73
C LEU A 57 15.23 5.53 2.77
N ILE A 58 15.15 4.34 2.16
CA ILE A 58 16.29 3.42 1.99
C ILE A 58 17.46 4.12 1.30
N ARG A 59 17.19 4.86 0.21
CA ARG A 59 18.21 5.63 -0.51
C ARG A 59 18.80 6.75 0.33
N LYS A 60 17.94 7.50 1.03
CA LYS A 60 18.37 8.61 1.91
C LYS A 60 19.31 8.14 3.01
N HIS A 61 19.04 6.99 3.61
CA HIS A 61 19.81 6.45 4.74
C HIS A 61 20.81 5.35 4.34
N ARG A 62 20.93 5.04 3.05
CA ARG A 62 21.83 4.00 2.50
C ARG A 62 21.65 2.63 3.18
N LEU A 63 20.40 2.21 3.34
CA LEU A 63 20.04 0.98 4.07
C LEU A 63 20.27 -0.33 3.29
N GLY A 64 20.80 -0.24 2.06
CA GLY A 64 21.00 -1.37 1.16
C GLY A 64 20.20 -1.22 -0.14
N VAL A 65 20.15 -2.32 -0.91
CA VAL A 65 19.42 -2.40 -2.17
C VAL A 65 18.42 -3.55 -2.07
N PRO A 66 17.11 -3.29 -2.11
CA PRO A 66 16.11 -4.35 -2.11
C PRO A 66 16.15 -5.09 -3.46
N ALA A 67 16.18 -6.42 -3.43
CA ALA A 67 16.08 -7.27 -4.61
C ALA A 67 14.66 -7.26 -5.20
N GLU A 68 13.65 -7.03 -4.36
CA GLU A 68 12.24 -6.99 -4.73
C GLU A 68 11.45 -6.04 -3.81
N SER A 69 10.26 -5.61 -4.24
CA SER A 69 9.49 -4.56 -3.54
C SER A 69 9.15 -4.88 -2.08
N ARG A 70 8.95 -6.16 -1.73
CA ARG A 70 8.68 -6.57 -0.34
C ARG A 70 9.90 -6.40 0.57
N GLU A 71 11.11 -6.58 0.02
CA GLU A 71 12.34 -6.42 0.79
C GLU A 71 12.57 -4.98 1.24
N SER A 72 11.98 -3.99 0.55
CA SER A 72 12.01 -2.60 1.00
C SER A 72 11.48 -2.47 2.43
N PHE A 73 10.43 -3.19 2.80
CA PHE A 73 9.89 -3.14 4.16
C PHE A 73 10.77 -3.86 5.18
N ALA A 74 11.37 -4.99 4.79
CA ALA A 74 12.34 -5.69 5.63
C ALA A 74 13.59 -4.85 5.92
N LEU A 75 14.06 -4.04 4.96
CA LEU A 75 15.17 -3.11 5.18
C LEU A 75 14.80 -1.99 6.16
N LEU A 76 13.57 -1.46 6.09
CA LEU A 76 13.10 -0.48 7.07
C LEU A 76 12.97 -1.06 8.47
N GLU A 77 12.49 -2.30 8.58
CA GLU A 77 12.41 -3.04 9.84
C GLU A 77 13.79 -3.24 10.47
N ARG A 78 14.77 -3.74 9.70
CA ARG A 78 16.15 -3.93 10.17
C ARG A 78 16.80 -2.63 10.64
N ALA A 79 16.39 -1.50 10.06
CA ALA A 79 16.84 -0.16 10.47
C ALA A 79 16.06 0.41 11.67
N GLY A 80 15.10 -0.32 12.25
CA GLY A 80 14.26 0.13 13.37
C GLY A 80 13.29 1.24 13.01
N ILE A 81 12.96 1.41 11.73
CA ILE A 81 12.08 2.50 11.25
C ILE A 81 10.61 2.11 11.40
N ILE A 82 10.29 0.83 11.18
CA ILE A 82 8.96 0.25 11.38
C ILE A 82 9.07 -1.01 12.24
N PRO A 83 8.02 -1.37 13.01
CA PRO A 83 8.03 -2.59 13.80
C PRO A 83 7.91 -3.85 12.92
N PRO A 84 8.42 -5.01 13.38
CA PRO A 84 8.37 -6.28 12.63
C PRO A 84 6.97 -6.68 12.18
N GLU A 85 5.95 -6.44 13.00
CA GLU A 85 4.56 -6.79 12.71
C GLU A 85 4.04 -5.98 11.51
N LEU A 86 4.36 -4.69 11.45
CA LEU A 86 3.97 -3.83 10.32
C LEU A 86 4.73 -4.23 9.06
N SER A 87 6.03 -4.53 9.17
CA SER A 87 6.85 -5.03 8.06
C SER A 87 6.25 -6.29 7.45
N ALA A 88 5.92 -7.30 8.26
CA ALA A 88 5.32 -8.54 7.80
C ALA A 88 3.98 -8.31 7.07
N ARG A 89 3.11 -7.45 7.61
CA ARG A 89 1.83 -7.12 6.96
C ARG A 89 2.00 -6.37 5.65
N LEU A 90 2.95 -5.44 5.56
CA LEU A 90 3.28 -4.72 4.32
C LEU A 90 3.87 -5.66 3.26
N GLN A 91 4.75 -6.59 3.64
CA GLN A 91 5.28 -7.61 2.73
C GLN A 91 4.17 -8.50 2.16
N SER A 92 3.21 -8.91 2.99
CA SER A 92 2.01 -9.62 2.55
C SER A 92 1.16 -8.78 1.59
N MET A 93 1.05 -7.46 1.82
CA MET A 93 0.32 -6.55 0.95
C MET A 93 0.93 -6.46 -0.46
N VAL A 94 2.26 -6.52 -0.58
CA VAL A 94 2.95 -6.61 -1.88
C VAL A 94 2.56 -7.91 -2.60
N GLY A 95 2.52 -9.02 -1.87
CA GLY A 95 2.05 -10.31 -2.40
C GLY A 95 0.63 -10.20 -2.97
N PHE A 96 -0.30 -9.64 -2.20
CA PHE A 96 -1.66 -9.37 -2.65
C PHE A 96 -1.69 -8.50 -3.91
N ARG A 97 -0.95 -7.37 -3.93
CA ARG A 97 -0.86 -6.46 -5.08
C ARG A 97 -0.36 -7.17 -6.34
N ASN A 98 0.59 -8.09 -6.22
CA ASN A 98 1.09 -8.85 -7.37
C ASN A 98 0.03 -9.80 -7.95
N ILE A 99 -0.75 -10.47 -7.09
CA ILE A 99 -1.86 -11.33 -7.53
C ILE A 99 -2.95 -10.45 -8.17
N ALA A 100 -3.28 -9.31 -7.55
CA ALA A 100 -4.27 -8.35 -8.04
C ALA A 100 -3.98 -7.84 -9.46
N ILE A 101 -2.71 -7.66 -9.81
CA ILE A 101 -2.30 -7.20 -11.15
C ILE A 101 -2.27 -8.34 -12.16
N HIS A 102 -1.75 -9.51 -11.78
CA HIS A 102 -1.40 -10.57 -12.75
C HIS A 102 -2.45 -11.68 -12.86
N GLN A 103 -3.27 -11.87 -11.83
CA GLN A 103 -4.16 -13.03 -11.68
C GLN A 103 -5.53 -12.60 -11.14
N TYR A 104 -6.02 -11.43 -11.54
CA TYR A 104 -7.26 -10.85 -11.01
C TYR A 104 -8.47 -11.80 -11.09
N GLN A 105 -8.61 -12.59 -12.17
CA GLN A 105 -9.70 -13.56 -12.31
C GLN A 105 -9.72 -14.65 -11.24
N ASN A 106 -8.60 -14.86 -10.54
CA ASN A 106 -8.45 -15.84 -9.48
C ASN A 106 -8.48 -15.21 -8.08
N LEU A 107 -8.75 -13.91 -7.95
CA LEU A 107 -8.85 -13.30 -6.63
C LEU A 107 -10.11 -13.75 -5.91
N ASP A 108 -9.91 -14.20 -4.68
CA ASP A 108 -10.99 -14.34 -3.73
C ASP A 108 -11.49 -12.94 -3.31
N LEU A 109 -12.75 -12.63 -3.65
CA LEU A 109 -13.37 -11.36 -3.33
C LEU A 109 -13.48 -11.12 -1.81
N ASP A 110 -13.52 -12.17 -0.99
CA ASP A 110 -13.52 -12.02 0.47
C ASP A 110 -12.18 -11.43 0.94
N ILE A 111 -11.07 -11.82 0.29
CA ILE A 111 -9.74 -11.23 0.54
C ILE A 111 -9.71 -9.77 0.05
N VAL A 112 -10.29 -9.47 -1.12
CA VAL A 112 -10.38 -8.09 -1.63
C VAL A 112 -11.09 -7.18 -0.65
N GLU A 113 -12.28 -7.57 -0.19
CA GLU A 113 -13.07 -6.80 0.76
C GLU A 113 -12.32 -6.60 2.08
N THR A 114 -11.68 -7.66 2.59
CA THR A 114 -10.85 -7.60 3.80
C THR A 114 -9.70 -6.62 3.63
N VAL A 115 -9.00 -6.65 2.49
CA VAL A 115 -7.89 -5.73 2.22
C VAL A 115 -8.37 -4.28 2.23
N ILE A 116 -9.46 -3.97 1.52
CA ILE A 116 -10.00 -2.61 1.40
C ILE A 116 -10.45 -2.07 2.75
N ARG A 117 -11.10 -2.90 3.57
CA ARG A 117 -11.66 -2.49 4.87
C ARG A 117 -10.58 -2.34 5.92
N GLU A 118 -9.71 -3.34 6.06
CA GLU A 118 -8.88 -3.51 7.27
C GLU A 118 -7.39 -3.30 7.03
N ARG A 119 -6.88 -3.62 5.83
CA ARG A 119 -5.44 -3.70 5.61
C ARG A 119 -4.83 -2.47 4.94
N LEU A 120 -5.64 -1.59 4.35
CA LEU A 120 -5.12 -0.34 3.78
C LEU A 120 -4.50 0.59 4.83
N ASP A 121 -4.89 0.44 6.10
CA ASP A 121 -4.33 1.24 7.20
C ASP A 121 -2.86 0.90 7.48
N ASP A 122 -2.38 -0.29 7.11
CA ASP A 122 -0.95 -0.61 7.19
C ASP A 122 -0.12 0.31 6.27
N LEU A 123 -0.66 0.66 5.09
CA LEU A 123 -0.01 1.59 4.15
C LEU A 123 0.05 3.01 4.73
N ILE A 124 -1.01 3.41 5.45
CA ILE A 124 -1.08 4.70 6.13
C ILE A 124 -0.07 4.73 7.29
N ALA A 125 -0.03 3.69 8.11
CA ALA A 125 0.92 3.56 9.21
C ALA A 125 2.38 3.64 8.74
N LEU A 126 2.69 3.01 7.60
CA LEU A 126 4.00 3.20 6.95
C LEU A 126 4.24 4.67 6.59
N ALA A 127 3.29 5.31 5.92
CA ALA A 127 3.43 6.71 5.49
C ALA A 127 3.69 7.63 6.69
N GLU A 128 2.98 7.44 7.79
CA GLU A 128 3.17 8.16 9.05
C GLU A 128 4.56 7.91 9.66
N ALA A 129 5.02 6.66 9.67
CA ALA A 129 6.34 6.31 10.19
C ALA A 129 7.49 6.95 9.38
N VAL A 130 7.36 7.04 8.05
CA VAL A 130 8.43 7.58 7.18
C VAL A 130 8.36 9.09 7.01
N ARG A 131 7.18 9.71 7.15
CA ARG A 131 6.94 11.15 6.94
C ARG A 131 7.95 12.07 7.66
N PRO A 132 8.17 12.00 8.98
CA PRO A 132 9.12 12.88 9.66
C PRO A 132 10.57 12.63 9.21
N ARG A 133 10.90 11.38 8.86
CA ARG A 133 12.24 10.98 8.42
C ARG A 133 12.55 11.47 6.99
N LEU A 134 11.51 11.72 6.19
CA LEU A 134 11.64 12.35 4.87
C LEU A 134 11.68 13.89 4.92
N GLY A 135 11.48 14.50 6.10
CA GLY A 135 11.46 15.96 6.27
C GLY A 135 10.08 16.59 6.04
N GLU A 136 9.01 15.80 6.16
CA GLU A 136 7.62 16.22 5.90
C GLU A 136 6.81 16.39 7.20
N GLY A 137 7.46 16.82 8.28
CA GLY A 137 6.86 17.03 9.61
C GLY A 137 5.89 18.21 9.67
#